data_AF-A0AAW3BYR0-F1
#
_entry.id   AF-A0AAW3BYR0-F1
#
_cell.length_a   1.000
_cell.length_b   1.000
_cell.length_c   1.000
_cell.angle_alpha   90.00
_cell.angle_beta   90.00
_cell.angle_gamma   90.00
#
_symmetry.space_group_name_H-M   'P 1'
#
loop_
_entity.id
_entity.type
_entity.pdbx_description
1 polymer ?
#
loop_
_entity_poly.entity_id
_entity_poly.type
_entity_poly.pdbx_seq_one_letter_code
_entity_poly.pdbx_strand_id
1 'polypeptide(L)'
;MLFSKVKAKEARKISFIEFKEKAIPEVAAKMKKTPEEIEAMITNAAPKSNGTKADAVRFHDDKSTYTGAAKQGGPTNVDRNAGSLAGVVDRRQQTIDNRGTTAKQL
;
A
#
# COMPACT_ATOMS: atom_id res chain seq x y z
N MET A 1 20.50 6.46 10.15
CA MET A 1 19.18 5.80 10.15
C MET A 1 18.51 5.99 11.51
N LEU A 2 17.55 6.93 11.67
CA LEU A 2 16.91 7.25 12.97
C LEU A 2 15.94 6.14 13.42
N PHE A 3 15.04 5.73 12.52
CA PHE A 3 13.99 4.75 12.82
C PHE A 3 14.55 3.42 13.36
N SER A 4 15.61 2.90 12.72
CA SER A 4 16.27 1.66 13.15
C SER A 4 16.92 1.74 14.53
N LYS A 5 17.28 2.94 15.00
CA LYS A 5 17.87 3.18 16.32
C LYS A 5 16.79 3.24 17.41
N VAL A 6 15.61 3.74 17.07
CA VAL A 6 14.50 3.96 18.02
C VAL A 6 13.68 2.69 18.24
N LYS A 7 13.42 1.94 17.17
CA LYS A 7 12.58 0.74 17.19
C LYS A 7 13.27 -0.42 17.90
N ALA A 8 12.47 -1.32 18.47
CA ALA A 8 12.96 -2.63 18.89
C ALA A 8 13.56 -3.43 17.72
N LYS A 9 14.50 -4.33 18.02
CA LYS A 9 15.12 -5.20 17.01
C LYS A 9 14.04 -5.98 16.24
N GLU A 10 14.17 -6.10 14.92
CA GLU A 10 13.18 -6.70 14.01
C GLU A 10 11.78 -6.05 13.92
N ALA A 11 11.45 -5.07 14.77
CA ALA A 11 10.14 -4.41 14.71
C ALA A 11 9.97 -3.62 13.41
N ARG A 12 8.75 -3.64 12.85
CA ARG A 12 8.37 -2.87 11.64
C ARG A 12 7.65 -1.55 11.95
N LYS A 13 7.36 -1.29 13.23
CA LYS A 13 6.64 -0.10 13.72
C LYS A 13 7.30 0.40 15.01
N ILE A 14 7.05 1.66 15.36
CA ILE A 14 7.37 2.26 16.66
C ILE A 14 6.09 2.71 17.35
N SER A 15 6.08 2.67 18.67
CA SER A 15 5.01 3.22 19.50
C SER A 15 5.12 4.74 19.64
N PHE A 16 4.04 5.38 20.07
CA PHE A 16 4.03 6.82 20.33
C PHE A 16 5.04 7.22 21.41
N ILE A 17 5.19 6.39 22.45
CA ILE A 17 6.14 6.63 23.54
C ILE A 17 7.58 6.60 23.01
N GLU A 18 7.93 5.58 22.21
CA GLU A 18 9.26 5.51 21.58
C GLU A 18 9.52 6.69 20.64
N PHE A 19 8.49 7.15 19.92
CA PHE A 19 8.60 8.34 19.09
C PHE A 19 8.88 9.59 19.93
N LYS A 20 8.08 9.86 20.97
CA LYS A 20 8.22 11.05 21.81
C LYS A 20 9.55 11.07 22.57
N GLU A 21 9.85 9.99 23.29
CA GLU A 21 10.99 9.96 24.22
C GLU A 21 12.35 9.73 23.53
N LYS A 22 12.38 9.02 22.38
CA LYS A 22 13.64 8.66 21.72
C LYS A 22 13.84 9.33 20.36
N ALA A 23 12.78 9.49 19.56
CA ALA A 23 12.94 10.05 18.21
C ALA A 23 13.04 11.58 18.22
N ILE A 24 12.20 12.27 18.99
CA ILE A 24 12.17 13.75 19.03
C ILE A 24 13.50 14.35 19.50
N PRO A 25 14.16 13.87 20.58
CA PRO A 25 15.44 14.43 21.03
C PRO A 25 16.56 14.29 19.99
N GLU A 26 16.61 13.16 19.28
CA GLU A 26 17.59 12.91 18.22
C GLU A 26 17.37 13.80 16.99
N VAL A 27 16.10 14.12 16.66
CA VAL A 27 15.76 15.09 15.61
C VAL A 27 16.13 16.51 16.05
N ALA A 28 15.80 16.88 17.29
CA ALA A 28 16.13 18.17 17.89
C ALA A 28 17.64 18.42 17.88
N ALA A 29 18.45 17.43 18.29
CA ALA A 29 19.91 17.50 18.24
C ALA A 29 20.46 17.73 16.82
N LYS A 30 19.89 17.07 15.81
CA LYS A 30 20.31 17.25 14.41
C LYS A 30 19.89 18.59 13.83
N MET A 31 18.70 19.08 14.21
CA MET A 31 18.17 20.36 13.74
C MET A 31 18.64 21.55 14.56
N LYS A 32 19.43 21.32 15.62
CA LYS A 32 19.91 22.33 16.58
C LYS A 32 18.75 23.15 17.18
N LYS A 33 17.68 22.47 17.54
CA LYS A 33 16.48 23.03 18.17
C LYS A 33 16.22 22.35 19.50
N THR A 34 15.33 22.91 20.30
CA THR A 34 14.82 22.26 21.50
C THR A 34 13.78 21.19 21.14
N PRO A 35 13.60 20.15 21.97
CA PRO A 35 12.55 19.15 21.76
C PRO A 35 11.14 19.76 21.68
N GLU A 36 10.87 20.79 22.50
CA GLU A 36 9.59 21.49 22.55
C GLU A 36 9.25 22.20 21.23
N GLU A 37 10.24 22.85 20.60
CA GLU A 37 10.05 23.46 19.28
C GLU A 37 9.73 22.42 18.20
N ILE A 38 10.33 21.23 18.27
CA ILE A 38 10.04 20.14 17.34
C ILE A 38 8.63 19.59 17.57
N GLU A 39 8.20 19.43 18.82
CA GLU A 39 6.81 19.04 19.15
C GLU A 39 5.80 20.08 18.64
N ALA A 40 6.08 21.38 18.83
CA ALA A 40 5.27 22.46 18.29
C ALA A 40 5.23 22.44 16.74
N MET A 41 6.34 22.13 16.08
CA MET A 41 6.37 21.99 14.62
C MET A 41 5.52 20.81 14.13
N ILE A 42 5.59 19.66 14.80
CA ILE A 42 4.85 18.46 14.42
C ILE A 42 3.34 18.66 14.65
N THR A 43 2.94 19.26 15.77
CA THR A 43 1.53 19.52 16.10
C THR A 43 0.86 20.49 15.13
N ASN A 44 1.60 21.45 14.59
CA ASN A 44 1.11 22.38 13.57
C ASN A 44 1.19 21.82 12.13
N ALA A 45 1.77 20.64 11.94
CA ALA A 45 1.93 20.02 10.62
C ALA A 45 0.83 19.00 10.34
N ALA A 46 0.62 18.73 9.04
CA ALA A 46 -0.22 17.64 8.56
C ALA A 46 0.60 16.70 7.67
N PRO A 47 0.30 15.39 7.64
CA PRO A 47 0.94 14.47 6.71
C PRO A 47 0.71 14.93 5.27
N LYS A 48 1.80 15.26 4.57
CA LYS A 48 1.75 15.68 3.18
C LYS A 48 2.59 14.74 2.33
N SER A 49 1.99 14.21 1.27
CA SER A 49 2.72 13.53 0.19
C SER A 49 2.90 14.49 -0.97
N ASN A 50 4.14 14.75 -1.33
CA ASN A 50 4.51 15.53 -2.53
C ASN A 50 4.81 14.62 -3.73
N GLY A 51 4.32 13.38 -3.71
CA GLY A 51 4.47 12.47 -4.85
C GLY A 51 3.83 13.05 -6.11
N THR A 52 4.39 12.69 -7.28
CA THR A 52 3.83 13.05 -8.58
C THR A 52 2.42 12.48 -8.68
N LYS A 53 1.42 13.35 -8.84
CA LYS A 53 0.07 12.92 -9.21
C LYS A 53 0.06 12.74 -10.72
N ALA A 54 -0.21 11.52 -11.17
CA ALA A 54 -0.42 11.28 -12.60
C ALA A 54 -1.70 12.00 -13.05
N ASP A 55 -1.69 12.51 -14.29
CA ASP A 55 -2.89 13.03 -14.91
C ASP A 55 -3.93 11.92 -15.11
N ALA A 56 -5.20 12.30 -15.19
CA ALA A 56 -6.27 11.35 -15.48
C ALA A 56 -6.11 10.80 -16.90
N VAL A 57 -5.77 9.52 -17.02
CA VAL A 57 -5.60 8.85 -18.31
C VAL A 57 -6.79 7.92 -18.55
N ARG A 58 -7.57 8.20 -19.61
CA ARG A 58 -8.73 7.39 -20.00
C ARG A 58 -8.43 5.89 -20.02
N PHE A 59 -7.27 5.49 -20.54
CA PHE A 59 -6.90 4.09 -20.68
C PHE A 59 -6.50 3.39 -19.36
N HIS A 60 -6.31 4.13 -18.26
CA HIS A 60 -5.92 3.57 -16.97
C HIS A 60 -7.00 3.75 -15.90
N ASP A 61 -7.61 4.95 -15.84
CA ASP A 61 -8.50 5.34 -14.76
C ASP A 61 -9.97 5.07 -15.09
N ASP A 62 -10.35 5.09 -16.37
CA ASP A 62 -11.70 4.70 -16.80
C ASP A 62 -11.83 3.19 -16.99
N LYS A 63 -12.03 2.51 -15.84
CA LYS A 63 -12.27 1.06 -15.79
C LYS A 63 -13.58 0.62 -16.44
N SER A 64 -14.48 1.52 -16.84
CA SER A 64 -15.71 1.15 -17.53
C SER A 64 -15.45 0.57 -18.92
N THR A 65 -14.33 0.99 -19.53
CA THR A 65 -13.86 0.52 -20.84
C THR A 65 -13.15 -0.84 -20.80
N TYR A 66 -12.84 -1.35 -19.60
CA TYR A 66 -12.12 -2.62 -19.47
C TYR A 66 -13.03 -3.79 -19.82
N THR A 67 -12.47 -4.79 -20.48
CA THR A 67 -13.15 -6.03 -20.87
C THR A 67 -12.31 -7.25 -20.49
N GLY A 68 -12.92 -8.44 -20.53
CA GLY A 68 -12.23 -9.71 -20.22
C GLY A 68 -11.56 -9.73 -18.83
N ALA A 69 -10.34 -10.24 -18.78
CA ALA A 69 -9.58 -10.41 -17.54
C ALA A 69 -9.26 -9.09 -16.81
N ALA A 70 -9.13 -7.97 -17.53
CA ALA A 70 -8.88 -6.66 -16.93
C ALA A 70 -10.07 -6.15 -16.11
N LYS A 71 -11.30 -6.54 -16.49
CA LYS A 71 -12.53 -6.19 -15.77
C LYS A 71 -12.88 -7.18 -14.66
N GLN A 72 -12.80 -8.48 -14.95
CA GLN A 72 -13.28 -9.54 -14.06
C GLN A 72 -12.21 -10.05 -13.07
N GLY A 73 -10.98 -9.56 -13.17
CA GLY A 73 -9.85 -10.03 -12.37
C GLY A 73 -9.24 -11.29 -12.95
N GLY A 74 -8.16 -11.12 -13.72
CA GLY A 74 -7.28 -12.22 -14.11
C GLY A 74 -6.58 -12.87 -12.91
N PRO A 75 -5.73 -13.89 -13.15
CA PRO A 75 -5.00 -14.55 -12.08
C PRO A 75 -4.26 -13.53 -11.22
N THR A 76 -4.51 -13.54 -9.92
CA THR A 76 -3.94 -12.56 -9.00
C THR A 76 -2.58 -13.01 -8.50
N ASN A 77 -1.63 -12.08 -8.42
CA ASN A 77 -0.32 -12.32 -7.77
C ASN A 77 -0.43 -12.38 -6.23
N VAL A 78 -1.60 -12.05 -5.67
CA VAL A 78 -1.86 -12.17 -4.23
C VAL A 78 -2.41 -13.56 -3.98
N ASP A 79 -1.53 -14.46 -3.55
CA ASP A 79 -1.93 -15.82 -3.23
C ASP A 79 -2.89 -15.84 -2.03
N ARG A 80 -4.14 -16.20 -2.27
CA ARG A 80 -5.16 -16.34 -1.21
C ARG A 80 -4.94 -17.61 -0.39
N ASN A 81 -4.19 -18.59 -0.89
CA ASN A 81 -3.82 -19.82 -0.20
C ASN A 81 -2.55 -20.43 -0.83
N ALA A 82 -1.40 -20.18 -0.21
CA ALA A 82 -0.06 -20.57 -0.68
C ALA A 82 0.13 -22.06 -1.05
N GLY A 83 -0.73 -22.95 -0.55
CA GLY A 83 -0.69 -24.38 -0.84
C GLY A 83 -1.66 -24.85 -1.94
N SER A 84 -2.43 -23.96 -2.56
CA SER A 84 -3.50 -24.33 -3.48
C SER A 84 -3.75 -23.32 -4.58
N LEU A 85 -3.60 -23.79 -5.83
CA LEU A 85 -3.93 -23.01 -7.04
C LEU A 85 -5.42 -22.64 -7.16
N ALA A 86 -6.30 -23.25 -6.36
CA ALA A 86 -7.73 -22.93 -6.36
C ALA A 86 -8.04 -21.48 -5.93
N GLY A 87 -7.12 -20.81 -5.23
CA GLY A 87 -7.25 -19.40 -4.85
C GLY A 87 -6.71 -18.41 -5.90
N VAL A 88 -5.97 -18.91 -6.90
CA VAL A 88 -5.30 -18.12 -7.94
C VAL A 88 -6.23 -17.84 -9.12
N VAL A 89 -7.23 -18.71 -9.35
CA VAL A 89 -8.21 -18.60 -10.44
C VAL A 89 -9.63 -18.50 -9.89
N ASP A 90 -10.35 -17.41 -10.17
CA ASP A 90 -11.77 -17.32 -9.82
C ASP A 90 -12.61 -18.08 -10.85
N ARG A 91 -13.10 -19.25 -10.45
CA ARG A 91 -13.89 -20.17 -11.30
C ARG A 91 -15.41 -20.00 -11.12
N ARG A 92 -15.85 -19.04 -10.30
CA ARG A 92 -17.27 -18.89 -9.90
C ARG A 92 -18.10 -18.09 -10.91
N GLN A 93 -17.47 -17.48 -11.91
CA GLN A 93 -18.18 -16.87 -13.04
C GLN A 93 -18.09 -17.79 -14.27
N GLN A 94 -19.26 -18.16 -14.81
CA GLN A 94 -19.42 -19.09 -15.94
C GLN A 94 -18.82 -18.62 -17.29
N THR A 95 -18.01 -17.55 -17.36
CA THR A 95 -17.70 -16.89 -18.64
C THR A 95 -16.26 -16.42 -18.79
N ILE A 96 -15.28 -17.26 -18.44
CA ILE A 96 -13.88 -16.98 -18.78
C ILE A 96 -13.22 -18.24 -19.35
N ASP A 97 -13.51 -18.52 -20.63
CA ASP A 97 -12.56 -19.24 -21.49
C ASP A 97 -11.71 -18.20 -22.22
N ASN A 98 -10.41 -18.16 -21.90
CA ASN A 98 -9.45 -17.25 -22.53
C ASN A 98 -9.23 -17.53 -24.03
N ARG A 99 -9.86 -18.58 -24.59
CA ARG A 99 -9.79 -18.97 -26.00
C ARG A 99 -11.00 -18.54 -26.83
N GLY A 100 -11.98 -17.86 -26.22
CA GLY A 100 -13.13 -17.32 -26.96
C GLY A 100 -14.16 -18.35 -27.44
N THR A 101 -14.10 -19.59 -26.95
CA THR A 101 -15.09 -20.64 -27.28
C THR A 101 -15.99 -20.92 -26.08
N THR A 102 -17.13 -20.23 -26.01
CA THR A 102 -18.15 -20.54 -25.02
C THR A 102 -18.85 -21.84 -25.41
N ALA A 103 -18.44 -22.98 -24.82
CA ALA A 103 -19.30 -24.15 -24.85
C ALA A 103 -20.46 -23.91 -23.87
N LYS A 104 -21.67 -23.71 -24.41
CA LYS A 104 -22.90 -23.74 -23.62
C LYS A 104 -23.02 -25.12 -22.99
N GLN A 105 -22.89 -25.20 -21.67
CA GLN A 105 -23.21 -26.42 -20.95
C GLN A 105 -24.74 -26.52 -20.89
N LEU A 106 -25.30 -27.53 -21.56
CA LEU A 106 -26.68 -27.98 -21.40
C LEU A 106 -26.88 -28.56 -20.01
#